data_AF-A0A7S3F0P3-F1
#
_entry.id   AF-A0A7S3F0P3-F1
#
_cell.length_a   1.000
_cell.length_b   1.000
_cell.length_c   1.000
_cell.angle_alpha   90.00
_cell.angle_beta   90.00
_cell.angle_gamma   90.00
#
_symmetry.space_group_name_H-M   'P 1'
#
loop_
_entity.id
_entity.type
_entity.pdbx_description
1 polymer ?
#
loop_
_entity_poly.entity_id
_entity_poly.type
_entity_poly.pdbx_seq_one_letter_code
_entity_poly.pdbx_strand_id
1 'polypeptide(L)'
;MKLAPDAAAAIVADAVVKRSQPLMMPPRLSPTAVSNFRECPQLFLFRNMWKLPEPPSKALTKGVLVHAALEKVFELPPEQRRAELHDVLRGVWARERREPRNAALFCSRDDEREWGLECLHLLDNYLRAEDPAALPGGEPVAIEAWLSAEIAGSGGELPPLKVVGKVDRIDREAGGVAIVDYKTGRAPSGKYSRAVNERCAPCKPPCPISPTANRWAMA
;
A
#
# COMPACT_ATOMS: atom_id res chain seq x y z
N MET A 1 -1.33 22.56 -12.65
CA MET A 1 -0.88 23.34 -11.47
C MET A 1 0.57 23.73 -11.70
N LYS A 2 0.88 25.03 -11.88
CA LYS A 2 2.28 25.48 -12.00
C LYS A 2 2.87 25.52 -10.59
N LEU A 3 4.03 24.91 -10.39
CA LEU A 3 4.79 25.06 -9.15
C LEU A 3 5.15 26.53 -8.96
N ALA A 4 5.21 26.98 -7.70
CA ALA A 4 5.79 28.27 -7.38
C ALA A 4 7.22 28.34 -7.96
N PRO A 5 7.67 29.48 -8.51
CA PRO A 5 8.99 29.60 -9.16
C PRO A 5 10.15 29.12 -8.28
N ASP A 6 10.09 29.43 -6.98
CA ASP A 6 11.12 29.05 -6.01
C ASP A 6 11.16 27.53 -5.77
N ALA A 7 10.00 26.88 -5.76
CA ALA A 7 9.91 25.42 -5.64
C ALA A 7 10.47 24.72 -6.88
N ALA A 8 10.21 25.28 -8.07
CA ALA A 8 10.75 24.76 -9.32
C ALA A 8 12.28 24.90 -9.36
N ALA A 9 12.82 26.06 -8.96
CA ALA A 9 14.26 26.28 -8.89
C ALA A 9 14.95 25.33 -7.89
N ALA A 10 14.35 25.10 -6.72
CA ALA A 10 14.86 24.16 -5.73
C ALA A 10 14.89 22.71 -6.26
N ILE A 11 13.84 22.27 -6.96
CA ILE A 11 13.78 20.94 -7.57
C ILE A 11 14.87 20.78 -8.64
N VAL A 12 15.08 21.81 -9.47
CA VAL A 12 16.12 21.80 -10.51
C VAL A 12 17.51 21.71 -9.88
N ALA A 13 17.79 22.52 -8.84
CA ALA A 13 19.07 22.47 -8.14
C ALA A 13 19.34 21.09 -7.53
N ASP A 14 18.35 20.49 -6.86
CA ASP A 14 18.44 19.14 -6.30
C ASP A 14 18.68 18.07 -7.37
N ALA A 15 17.97 18.15 -8.51
CA ALA A 15 18.15 17.24 -9.62
C ALA A 15 19.56 17.34 -10.25
N VAL A 16 20.12 18.54 -10.37
CA VAL A 16 21.50 18.75 -10.85
C VAL A 16 22.50 18.08 -9.93
N VAL A 17 22.35 18.26 -8.61
CA VAL A 17 23.23 17.62 -7.62
C VAL A 17 23.12 16.09 -7.72
N LYS A 18 21.91 15.53 -7.74
CA LYS A 18 21.68 14.08 -7.84
C LYS A 18 22.24 13.47 -9.12
N ARG A 19 22.18 14.20 -10.24
CA ARG A 19 22.75 13.76 -11.52
C ARG A 19 24.29 13.73 -11.50
N SER A 20 24.93 14.56 -10.68
CA SER A 20 26.39 14.62 -10.58
C SER A 20 26.99 13.51 -9.72
N GLN A 21 26.17 12.82 -8.92
CA GLN A 21 26.60 11.76 -8.00
C GLN A 21 26.59 10.38 -8.68
N PRO A 22 27.52 9.48 -8.32
CA PRO A 22 27.50 8.10 -8.83
C PRO A 22 26.28 7.35 -8.32
N LEU A 23 25.69 6.49 -9.17
CA LEU A 23 24.61 5.61 -8.77
C LEU A 23 25.17 4.44 -7.95
N MET A 24 24.75 4.36 -6.70
CA MET A 24 25.08 3.26 -5.81
C MET A 24 23.94 2.26 -5.76
N MET A 25 24.27 0.97 -5.65
CA MET A 25 23.25 -0.06 -5.48
C MET A 25 22.50 0.18 -4.16
N PRO A 26 21.16 0.21 -4.16
CA PRO A 26 20.41 0.44 -2.93
C PRO A 26 20.57 -0.78 -1.99
N PRO A 27 20.76 -0.55 -0.68
CA PRO A 27 20.92 -1.64 0.29
C PRO A 27 19.61 -2.40 0.54
N ARG A 28 18.47 -1.82 0.15
CA ARG A 28 17.14 -2.40 0.27
C ARG A 28 16.25 -2.06 -0.91
N LEU A 29 15.39 -2.98 -1.29
CA LEU A 29 14.33 -2.79 -2.29
C LEU A 29 12.97 -3.18 -1.74
N SER A 30 11.93 -2.48 -2.20
CA SER A 30 10.55 -2.92 -1.97
C SER A 30 10.00 -3.65 -3.19
N PRO A 31 8.95 -4.47 -3.06
CA PRO A 31 8.27 -5.08 -4.20
C PRO A 31 7.89 -4.05 -5.28
N THR A 32 7.36 -2.89 -4.88
CA THR A 32 7.05 -1.78 -5.80
C THR A 32 8.29 -1.23 -6.49
N ALA A 33 9.42 -1.11 -5.80
CA ALA A 33 10.66 -0.63 -6.41
C ALA A 33 11.18 -1.60 -7.47
N VAL A 34 11.08 -2.91 -7.22
CA VAL A 34 11.41 -3.95 -8.21
C VAL A 34 10.47 -3.87 -9.41
N SER A 35 9.16 -3.72 -9.19
CA SER A 35 8.20 -3.55 -10.29
C SER A 35 8.49 -2.31 -11.13
N ASN A 36 8.75 -1.16 -10.50
CA ASN A 36 9.13 0.07 -11.21
C ASN A 36 10.38 -0.13 -12.08
N PHE A 37 11.38 -0.84 -11.58
CA PHE A 37 12.60 -1.12 -12.36
C PHE A 37 12.32 -2.01 -13.57
N ARG A 38 11.51 -3.06 -13.39
CA ARG A 38 11.12 -3.98 -14.48
C ARG A 38 10.27 -3.29 -15.55
N GLU A 39 9.42 -2.34 -15.14
CA GLU A 39 8.62 -1.54 -16.06
C GLU A 39 9.49 -0.52 -16.80
N CYS A 40 10.30 0.24 -16.07
CA CYS A 40 11.19 1.25 -16.63
C CYS A 40 12.34 1.58 -15.66
N PRO A 41 13.60 1.26 -15.99
CA PRO A 41 14.75 1.62 -15.15
C PRO A 41 14.88 3.12 -14.85
N GLN A 42 14.46 3.98 -15.78
CA GLN A 42 14.46 5.44 -15.59
C GLN A 42 13.38 5.90 -14.60
N LEU A 43 12.20 5.24 -14.59
CA LEU A 43 11.17 5.47 -13.57
C LEU A 43 11.68 5.12 -12.18
N PHE A 44 12.34 3.97 -12.05
CA PHE A 44 12.98 3.54 -10.82
C PHE A 44 14.05 4.54 -10.35
N LEU A 45 14.92 5.00 -11.26
CA LEU A 45 15.92 6.01 -10.94
C LEU A 45 15.27 7.26 -10.34
N PHE A 46 14.24 7.82 -10.98
CA PHE A 46 13.62 9.06 -10.54
C PHE A 46 12.80 8.90 -9.25
N ARG A 47 11.99 7.85 -9.14
CA ARG A 47 11.07 7.66 -8.01
C ARG A 47 11.74 7.01 -6.81
N ASN A 48 12.55 5.98 -7.02
CA ASN A 48 13.08 5.14 -5.94
C ASN A 48 14.48 5.56 -5.49
N MET A 49 15.37 5.90 -6.43
CA MET A 49 16.73 6.34 -6.08
C MET A 49 16.79 7.83 -5.78
N TRP A 50 16.38 8.67 -6.72
CA TRP A 50 16.43 10.13 -6.59
C TRP A 50 15.27 10.69 -5.78
N LYS A 51 14.15 9.97 -5.64
CA LYS A 51 12.98 10.40 -4.86
C LYS A 51 12.55 11.83 -5.20
N LEU A 52 12.40 12.10 -6.50
CA LEU A 52 11.93 13.41 -6.94
C LEU A 52 10.55 13.70 -6.34
N PRO A 53 10.27 14.94 -5.89
CA PRO A 53 8.97 15.28 -5.34
C PRO A 53 7.84 15.04 -6.34
N GLU A 54 6.80 14.33 -5.91
CA GLU A 54 5.57 14.13 -6.70
C GLU A 54 4.43 14.91 -6.04
N PRO A 55 3.60 15.63 -6.81
CA PRO A 55 2.41 16.23 -6.26
C PRO A 55 1.47 15.13 -5.75
N PRO A 56 0.83 15.32 -4.58
CA PRO A 56 -0.15 14.35 -4.11
C PRO A 56 -1.31 14.27 -5.10
N SER A 57 -1.74 13.05 -5.38
CA SER A 57 -2.90 12.80 -6.23
C SER A 57 -4.07 12.32 -5.37
N LYS A 58 -5.29 12.69 -5.76
CA LYS A 58 -6.52 12.24 -5.08
C LYS A 58 -6.61 10.71 -4.99
N ALA A 59 -6.11 10.01 -6.00
CA ALA A 59 -6.08 8.54 -6.03
C ALA A 59 -5.10 7.96 -5.00
N LEU A 60 -3.87 8.49 -4.93
CA LEU A 60 -2.89 8.04 -3.95
C LEU A 60 -3.34 8.36 -2.52
N THR A 61 -3.81 9.59 -2.28
CA THR A 61 -4.30 10.01 -0.97
C THR A 61 -5.51 9.18 -0.53
N LYS A 62 -6.39 8.79 -1.45
CA LYS A 62 -7.53 7.89 -1.17
C LYS A 62 -7.05 6.55 -0.64
N GLY A 63 -6.09 5.93 -1.33
CA GLY A 63 -5.50 4.67 -0.89
C GLY A 63 -4.90 4.78 0.51
N VAL A 64 -4.07 5.80 0.74
CA VAL A 64 -3.45 6.04 2.06
C VAL A 64 -4.51 6.24 3.15
N LEU A 65 -5.55 7.04 2.89
CA LEU A 65 -6.60 7.32 3.86
C LEU A 65 -7.39 6.05 4.23
N VAL A 66 -7.77 5.24 3.24
CA VAL A 66 -8.52 4.01 3.46
C VAL A 66 -7.69 2.98 4.23
N HIS A 67 -6.43 2.77 3.87
CA HIS A 67 -5.55 1.85 4.61
C HIS A 67 -5.35 2.32 6.06
N ALA A 68 -5.12 3.61 6.29
CA ALA A 68 -4.99 4.15 7.63
C ALA A 68 -6.27 4.00 8.47
N ALA A 69 -7.46 4.06 7.85
CA ALA A 69 -8.71 3.81 8.54
C ALA A 69 -8.87 2.34 8.95
N LEU A 70 -8.49 1.40 8.08
CA LEU A 70 -8.50 -0.04 8.39
C LEU A 70 -7.46 -0.39 9.45
N GLU A 71 -6.26 0.16 9.37
CA GLU A 71 -5.24 -0.01 10.41
C GLU A 71 -5.82 0.36 11.78
N LYS A 72 -6.44 1.54 11.85
CA LYS A 72 -7.01 2.08 13.08
C LYS A 72 -8.27 1.36 13.56
N VAL A 73 -9.08 0.81 12.67
CA VAL A 73 -10.29 0.09 13.09
C VAL A 73 -9.91 -1.16 13.90
N PHE A 74 -8.79 -1.81 13.58
CA PHE A 74 -8.31 -2.96 14.34
C PHE A 74 -7.69 -2.59 15.70
N GLU A 75 -7.44 -1.31 15.98
CA GLU A 75 -7.11 -0.81 17.33
C GLU A 75 -8.33 -0.79 18.27
N LEU A 76 -9.55 -0.87 17.72
CA LEU A 76 -10.80 -0.86 18.48
C LEU A 76 -11.21 -2.28 18.93
N PRO A 77 -12.02 -2.39 20.01
CA PRO A 77 -12.68 -3.63 20.38
C PRO A 77 -13.50 -4.21 19.21
N PRO A 78 -13.50 -5.55 18.99
CA PRO A 78 -14.15 -6.18 17.84
C PRO A 78 -15.59 -5.70 17.58
N GLU A 79 -16.39 -5.60 18.64
CA GLU A 79 -17.80 -5.19 18.58
C GLU A 79 -18.03 -3.76 18.09
N GLN A 80 -17.01 -2.90 18.15
CA GLN A 80 -17.08 -1.51 17.70
C GLN A 80 -16.61 -1.34 16.25
N ARG A 81 -15.78 -2.26 15.74
CA ARG A 81 -15.06 -2.07 14.47
C ARG A 81 -15.98 -1.76 13.29
N ARG A 82 -17.07 -2.51 13.16
CA ARG A 82 -18.04 -2.31 12.07
C ARG A 82 -18.75 -0.97 12.17
N ALA A 83 -19.20 -0.60 13.36
CA ALA A 83 -19.98 0.62 13.56
C ALA A 83 -19.12 1.88 13.42
N GLU A 84 -17.89 1.84 13.92
CA GLU A 84 -16.99 2.99 14.01
C GLU A 84 -16.16 3.22 12.74
N LEU A 85 -16.09 2.26 11.80
CA LEU A 85 -15.16 2.33 10.65
C LEU A 85 -15.27 3.64 9.85
N HIS A 86 -16.48 4.15 9.63
CA HIS A 86 -16.69 5.42 8.94
C HIS A 86 -16.22 6.63 9.75
N ASP A 87 -16.43 6.62 11.07
CA ASP A 87 -15.99 7.69 11.96
C ASP A 87 -14.46 7.69 12.14
N VAL A 88 -13.85 6.50 12.17
CA VAL A 88 -12.40 6.33 12.09
C VAL A 88 -11.85 6.98 10.82
N LEU A 89 -12.42 6.70 9.64
CA LEU A 89 -11.99 7.34 8.38
C LEU A 89 -12.10 8.87 8.46
N ARG A 90 -13.23 9.40 8.95
CA ARG A 90 -13.41 10.85 9.12
C ARG A 90 -12.39 11.46 10.06
N GLY A 91 -12.09 10.78 11.17
CA GLY A 91 -11.08 11.20 12.13
C GLY A 91 -9.67 11.24 11.53
N VAL A 92 -9.30 10.20 10.77
CA VAL A 92 -8.02 10.17 10.04
C VAL A 92 -7.96 11.31 9.04
N TRP A 93 -9.01 11.52 8.25
CA TRP A 93 -9.03 12.60 7.27
C TRP A 93 -8.95 13.98 7.93
N ALA A 94 -9.65 14.21 9.04
CA ALA A 94 -9.61 15.49 9.77
C ALA A 94 -8.19 15.87 10.22
N ARG A 95 -7.33 14.87 10.47
CA ARG A 95 -5.90 15.06 10.74
C ARG A 95 -5.11 15.28 9.45
N GLU A 96 -5.18 14.36 8.50
CA GLU A 96 -4.41 14.40 7.25
C GLU A 96 -4.73 15.63 6.38
N ARG A 97 -5.96 16.14 6.44
CA ARG A 97 -6.41 17.32 5.71
C ARG A 97 -5.63 18.60 6.07
N ARG A 98 -5.06 18.63 7.29
CA ARG A 98 -4.29 19.77 7.82
C ARG A 98 -2.84 19.76 7.35
N GLU A 99 -2.36 18.66 6.77
CA GLU A 99 -0.99 18.56 6.26
C GLU A 99 -0.81 19.47 5.02
N PRO A 100 0.29 20.26 4.94
CA PRO A 100 0.53 21.17 3.82
C PRO A 100 0.48 20.50 2.45
N ARG A 101 0.93 19.24 2.37
CA ARG A 101 0.87 18.45 1.12
C ARG A 101 -0.56 18.33 0.58
N ASN A 102 -1.56 18.24 1.44
CA ASN A 102 -2.95 18.03 1.06
C ASN A 102 -3.72 19.35 0.85
N ALA A 103 -3.09 20.51 1.07
CA ALA A 103 -3.77 21.81 1.03
C ALA A 103 -4.40 22.12 -0.34
N ALA A 104 -3.75 21.70 -1.42
CA ALA A 104 -4.17 21.94 -2.81
C ALA A 104 -4.80 20.71 -3.48
N LEU A 105 -5.23 19.72 -2.70
CA LEU A 105 -5.73 18.45 -3.26
C LEU A 105 -7.10 18.59 -3.94
N PHE A 106 -7.92 19.56 -3.52
CA PHE A 106 -9.28 19.78 -4.01
C PHE A 106 -9.47 21.20 -4.51
N CYS A 107 -10.28 21.37 -5.56
CA CYS A 107 -10.60 22.69 -6.13
C CYS A 107 -11.80 23.37 -5.44
N SER A 108 -12.62 22.60 -4.72
CA SER A 108 -13.78 23.10 -3.97
C SER A 108 -14.11 22.19 -2.79
N ARG A 109 -15.00 22.65 -1.90
CA ARG A 109 -15.52 21.81 -0.81
C ARG A 109 -16.41 20.68 -1.32
N ASP A 110 -17.11 20.87 -2.43
CA ASP A 110 -17.95 19.84 -3.03
C ASP A 110 -17.11 18.72 -3.66
N ASP A 111 -15.99 19.06 -4.29
CA ASP A 111 -15.00 18.12 -4.81
C ASP A 111 -14.38 17.27 -3.68
N GLU A 112 -14.04 17.91 -2.54
CA GLU A 112 -13.59 17.19 -1.35
C GLU A 112 -14.68 16.27 -0.77
N ARG A 113 -15.94 16.72 -0.77
CA ARG A 113 -17.08 15.93 -0.29
C ARG A 113 -17.30 14.70 -1.15
N GLU A 114 -17.32 14.85 -2.48
CA GLU A 114 -17.52 13.75 -3.42
C GLU A 114 -16.42 12.69 -3.27
N TRP A 115 -15.15 13.14 -3.23
CA TRP A 115 -14.02 12.25 -2.96
C TRP A 115 -14.11 11.53 -1.60
N GLY A 116 -14.58 12.22 -0.56
CA GLY A 116 -14.79 11.61 0.76
C GLY A 116 -15.88 10.54 0.75
N LEU A 117 -16.97 10.76 -0.01
CA LEU A 117 -18.03 9.77 -0.21
C LEU A 117 -17.51 8.53 -0.96
N GLU A 118 -16.63 8.70 -1.94
CA GLU A 118 -15.96 7.57 -2.61
C GLU A 118 -15.11 6.75 -1.64
N CYS A 119 -14.44 7.38 -0.67
CA CYS A 119 -13.67 6.68 0.36
C CYS A 119 -14.58 5.86 1.29
N LEU A 120 -15.70 6.43 1.72
CA LEU A 120 -16.70 5.71 2.53
C LEU A 120 -17.28 4.52 1.76
N HIS A 121 -17.55 4.69 0.46
CA HIS A 121 -18.06 3.60 -0.37
C HIS A 121 -17.09 2.40 -0.47
N LEU A 122 -15.77 2.65 -0.49
CA LEU A 122 -14.78 1.57 -0.44
C LEU A 122 -14.84 0.79 0.89
N LEU A 123 -15.07 1.48 1.99
CA LEU A 123 -15.26 0.85 3.30
C LEU A 123 -16.59 0.10 3.40
N ASP A 124 -17.64 0.59 2.76
CA ASP A 124 -18.90 -0.17 2.63
C ASP A 124 -18.69 -1.48 1.85
N ASN A 125 -17.89 -1.45 0.77
CA ASN A 125 -17.57 -2.66 0.00
C ASN A 125 -16.77 -3.65 0.84
N TYR A 126 -15.79 -3.16 1.60
CA TYR A 126 -15.07 -3.95 2.60
C TYR A 126 -16.00 -4.63 3.60
N LEU A 127 -16.90 -3.86 4.22
CA LEU A 127 -17.86 -4.37 5.22
C LEU A 127 -18.92 -5.34 4.65
N ARG A 128 -19.08 -5.40 3.32
CA ARG A 128 -19.89 -6.42 2.64
C ARG A 128 -19.10 -7.69 2.37
N ALA A 129 -17.80 -7.56 2.10
CA ALA A 129 -16.92 -8.68 1.81
C ALA A 129 -16.52 -9.44 3.08
N GLU A 130 -16.33 -8.73 4.19
CA GLU A 130 -15.95 -9.32 5.47
C GLU A 130 -16.45 -8.49 6.67
N ASP A 131 -16.52 -9.13 7.84
CA ASP A 131 -16.81 -8.46 9.11
C ASP A 131 -15.52 -8.37 9.94
N PRO A 132 -14.96 -7.16 10.20
CA PRO A 132 -13.75 -6.99 11.00
C PRO A 132 -13.91 -7.45 12.46
N ALA A 133 -15.15 -7.63 12.93
CA ALA A 133 -15.44 -8.16 14.27
C ALA A 133 -15.39 -9.69 14.34
N ALA A 134 -15.49 -10.38 13.21
CA ALA A 134 -15.74 -11.83 13.14
C ALA A 134 -14.91 -12.50 12.03
N LEU A 135 -13.61 -12.21 11.98
CA LEU A 135 -12.72 -12.82 11.01
C LEU A 135 -12.62 -14.36 11.23
N PRO A 136 -12.56 -15.19 10.17
CA PRO A 136 -12.55 -16.65 10.30
C PRO A 136 -11.42 -17.21 11.17
N GLY A 137 -10.26 -16.54 11.17
CA GLY A 137 -9.08 -16.90 11.96
C GLY A 137 -9.03 -16.29 13.36
N GLY A 138 -10.06 -15.54 13.76
CA GLY A 138 -10.04 -14.69 14.95
C GLY A 138 -9.23 -13.40 14.73
N GLU A 139 -8.64 -12.88 15.80
CA GLU A 139 -7.83 -11.66 15.72
C GLU A 139 -6.63 -11.81 14.75
N PRO A 140 -6.35 -10.79 13.93
CA PRO A 140 -5.19 -10.78 13.06
C PRO A 140 -3.89 -11.01 13.83
N VAL A 141 -2.96 -11.74 13.22
CA VAL A 141 -1.60 -11.93 13.75
C VAL A 141 -0.84 -10.61 13.76
N ALA A 142 -1.01 -9.80 12.71
CA ALA A 142 -0.44 -8.48 12.64
C ALA A 142 -1.24 -7.61 11.66
N ILE A 143 -1.25 -6.31 11.93
CA ILE A 143 -1.78 -5.27 11.05
C ILE A 143 -0.61 -4.36 10.67
N GLU A 144 -0.55 -3.96 9.39
CA GLU A 144 0.41 -2.99 8.88
C GLU A 144 1.86 -3.35 9.24
N ALA A 145 2.21 -4.62 9.04
CA ALA A 145 3.45 -5.22 9.51
C ALA A 145 4.60 -5.03 8.50
N TRP A 146 5.76 -4.58 9.00
CA TRP A 146 6.99 -4.57 8.22
C TRP A 146 7.61 -5.96 8.15
N LEU A 147 7.77 -6.48 6.94
CA LEU A 147 8.46 -7.73 6.66
C LEU A 147 9.76 -7.45 5.93
N SER A 148 10.76 -8.29 6.18
CA SER A 148 11.99 -8.27 5.40
C SER A 148 12.56 -9.66 5.15
N ALA A 149 13.13 -9.84 3.97
CA ALA A 149 13.87 -11.02 3.59
C ALA A 149 15.23 -10.60 3.01
N GLU A 150 16.26 -11.39 3.27
CA GLU A 150 17.57 -11.18 2.67
C GLU A 150 17.74 -12.13 1.48
N ILE A 151 18.11 -11.57 0.33
CA ILE A 151 18.48 -12.32 -0.85
C ILE A 151 20.01 -12.37 -0.85
N ALA A 152 20.56 -13.58 -0.76
CA ALA A 152 21.99 -13.79 -0.81
C ALA A 152 22.57 -13.26 -2.12
N GLY A 153 23.74 -12.62 -2.03
CA GLY A 153 24.49 -12.18 -3.19
C GLY A 153 25.01 -13.35 -4.01
N SER A 154 25.26 -13.12 -5.31
CA SER A 154 25.93 -14.09 -6.17
C SER A 154 27.44 -14.05 -5.94
N GLY A 155 27.92 -14.82 -4.96
CA GLY A 155 29.30 -15.33 -4.88
C GLY A 155 30.46 -14.35 -5.13
N GLY A 156 30.31 -13.05 -4.79
CA GLY A 156 31.37 -12.04 -4.89
C GLY A 156 31.12 -10.88 -5.87
N GLU A 157 30.12 -10.97 -6.76
CA GLU A 157 29.83 -9.88 -7.72
C GLU A 157 28.79 -8.87 -7.20
N LEU A 158 27.84 -9.32 -6.38
CA LEU A 158 26.79 -8.49 -5.81
C LEU A 158 26.71 -8.70 -4.30
N PRO A 159 26.66 -7.63 -3.49
CA PRO A 159 26.42 -7.78 -2.06
C PRO A 159 24.98 -8.26 -1.80
N PRO A 160 24.70 -8.82 -0.61
CA PRO A 160 23.36 -9.26 -0.24
C PRO A 160 22.37 -8.10 -0.33
N LEU A 161 21.15 -8.42 -0.76
CA LEU A 161 20.08 -7.45 -0.98
C LEU A 161 18.94 -7.71 0.00
N LYS A 162 18.53 -6.68 0.72
CA LYS A 162 17.36 -6.77 1.60
C LYS A 162 16.08 -6.38 0.85
N VAL A 163 15.12 -7.29 0.76
CA VAL A 163 13.76 -6.96 0.32
C VAL A 163 12.92 -6.59 1.54
N VAL A 164 12.28 -5.43 1.52
CA VAL A 164 11.47 -4.91 2.62
C VAL A 164 10.13 -4.45 2.10
N GLY A 165 9.04 -4.85 2.76
CA GLY A 165 7.68 -4.44 2.42
C GLY A 165 6.84 -4.28 3.67
N LYS A 166 5.76 -3.51 3.54
CA LYS A 166 4.70 -3.43 4.54
C LYS A 166 3.52 -4.24 4.02
N VAL A 167 2.95 -5.08 4.87
CA VAL A 167 1.76 -5.91 4.57
C VAL A 167 0.59 -5.35 5.39
N ASP A 168 -0.58 -5.18 4.75
CA ASP A 168 -1.71 -4.54 5.39
C ASP A 168 -2.29 -5.37 6.54
N ARG A 169 -2.46 -6.69 6.34
CA ARG A 169 -2.94 -7.59 7.40
C ARG A 169 -2.42 -9.01 7.23
N ILE A 170 -2.12 -9.67 8.35
CA ILE A 170 -1.76 -11.08 8.43
C ILE A 170 -2.78 -11.79 9.30
N ASP A 171 -3.53 -12.73 8.71
CA ASP A 171 -4.56 -13.50 9.40
C ASP A 171 -4.06 -14.90 9.74
N ARG A 172 -4.61 -15.49 10.81
CA ARG A 172 -4.37 -16.90 11.13
C ARG A 172 -5.23 -17.79 10.23
N GLU A 173 -4.64 -18.83 9.67
CA GLU A 173 -5.37 -19.87 8.92
C GLU A 173 -4.97 -21.27 9.39
N ALA A 174 -5.78 -22.28 9.03
CA ALA A 174 -5.48 -23.67 9.37
C ALA A 174 -4.16 -24.10 8.72
N GLY A 175 -3.13 -24.31 9.54
CA GLY A 175 -1.80 -24.72 9.09
C GLY A 175 -0.88 -23.58 8.65
N GLY A 176 -1.23 -22.32 8.86
CA GLY A 176 -0.36 -21.20 8.48
C GLY A 176 -0.94 -19.81 8.74
N VAL A 177 -0.59 -18.88 7.86
CA VAL A 177 -1.09 -17.50 7.86
C VAL A 177 -1.53 -17.09 6.46
N ALA A 178 -2.54 -16.22 6.38
CA ALA A 178 -2.91 -15.53 5.15
C ALA A 178 -2.35 -14.11 5.15
N ILE A 179 -1.88 -13.66 3.99
CA ILE A 179 -1.48 -12.27 3.76
C ILE A 179 -2.63 -11.59 3.03
N VAL A 180 -3.16 -10.52 3.63
CA VAL A 180 -4.24 -9.72 3.08
C VAL A 180 -3.67 -8.36 2.68
N ASP A 181 -3.99 -7.95 1.46
CA ASP A 181 -3.54 -6.72 0.82
C ASP A 181 -4.75 -5.99 0.26
N TYR A 182 -5.08 -4.86 0.86
CA TYR A 182 -6.20 -4.01 0.50
C TYR A 182 -5.87 -3.22 -0.76
N LYS A 183 -6.88 -3.04 -1.61
CA LYS A 183 -6.74 -2.37 -2.90
C LYS A 183 -7.93 -1.47 -3.15
N THR A 184 -7.66 -0.19 -3.35
CA THR A 184 -8.66 0.87 -3.59
C THR A 184 -8.84 1.22 -5.07
N GLY A 185 -8.12 0.50 -5.95
CA GLY A 185 -8.22 0.64 -7.39
C GLY A 185 -9.36 -0.20 -7.99
N ARG A 186 -9.59 -0.04 -9.30
CA ARG A 186 -10.60 -0.82 -10.02
C ARG A 186 -10.31 -2.32 -9.89
N ALA A 187 -11.36 -3.10 -9.62
CA ALA A 187 -11.30 -4.57 -9.70
C ALA A 187 -10.68 -4.99 -11.03
N PRO A 188 -9.74 -5.96 -11.04
CA PRO A 188 -9.30 -6.56 -12.28
C PRO A 188 -10.53 -7.11 -13.01
N SER A 189 -10.77 -6.68 -14.26
CA SER A 189 -11.71 -7.40 -15.13
C SER A 189 -11.26 -8.85 -15.17
N GLY A 190 -12.16 -9.82 -14.95
CA GLY A 190 -11.89 -11.25 -14.65
C GLY A 190 -11.03 -12.09 -15.62
N LYS A 191 -10.11 -11.47 -16.37
CA LYS A 191 -8.98 -12.06 -17.09
C LYS A 191 -7.91 -12.64 -16.17
N TYR A 192 -7.87 -12.25 -14.89
CA TYR A 192 -7.24 -13.06 -13.86
C TYR A 192 -8.28 -14.06 -13.37
N SER A 193 -8.06 -15.33 -13.69
CA SER A 193 -9.05 -16.38 -13.46
C SER A 193 -9.42 -16.45 -11.97
N ARG A 194 -10.66 -16.86 -11.70
CA ARG A 194 -11.19 -17.21 -10.37
C ARG A 194 -10.23 -18.08 -9.53
N ALA A 195 -9.27 -18.77 -10.16
CA ALA A 195 -8.20 -19.52 -9.50
C ALA A 195 -7.23 -18.64 -8.67
N VAL A 196 -6.98 -17.39 -9.06
CA VAL A 196 -6.13 -16.45 -8.28
C VAL A 196 -6.80 -16.07 -6.95
N ASN A 197 -8.13 -16.17 -6.88
CA ASN A 197 -8.92 -15.75 -5.71
C ASN A 197 -9.49 -16.92 -4.90
N GLU A 198 -9.49 -18.16 -5.41
CA GLU A 198 -10.17 -19.28 -4.74
C GLU A 198 -9.42 -20.64 -4.69
N ARG A 199 -8.22 -20.83 -5.25
CA ARG A 199 -7.60 -22.17 -5.18
C ARG A 199 -6.09 -22.19 -5.43
N CYS A 200 -5.32 -22.44 -4.37
CA CYS A 200 -4.07 -23.19 -4.47
C CYS A 200 -4.16 -24.41 -3.55
N ALA A 201 -4.30 -25.59 -4.13
CA ALA A 201 -4.09 -26.87 -3.48
C ALA A 201 -3.46 -27.86 -4.48
N PRO A 202 -2.65 -28.84 -4.06
CA PRO A 202 -1.65 -28.83 -2.99
C PRO A 202 -0.23 -28.76 -3.58
N CYS A 203 0.70 -28.06 -2.93
CA CYS A 203 2.12 -28.27 -3.20
C CYS A 203 2.49 -29.71 -2.86
N LYS A 204 3.10 -30.44 -3.81
CA LYS A 204 3.81 -31.69 -3.51
C LYS A 204 4.94 -31.39 -2.52
N PRO A 205 5.08 -32.17 -1.42
CA PRO A 205 6.19 -32.01 -0.48
C PRO A 205 7.55 -32.34 -1.14
N PRO A 206 8.67 -31.78 -0.63
CA PRO A 206 8.78 -31.00 0.61
C PRO A 206 8.95 -29.50 0.31
N CYS A 207 7.88 -28.71 0.43
CA CYS A 207 7.98 -27.25 0.42
C CYS A 207 7.65 -26.73 1.83
N PRO A 208 8.57 -26.05 2.52
CA PRO A 208 8.38 -25.57 3.90
C PRO A 208 7.51 -24.29 4.01
N ILE A 209 6.89 -23.84 2.91
CA ILE A 209 6.09 -22.61 2.87
C ILE A 209 4.76 -22.93 2.20
N SER A 210 3.66 -22.90 2.95
CA SER A 210 2.31 -23.05 2.39
C SER A 210 1.95 -21.82 1.54
N PRO A 211 1.27 -21.97 0.40
CA PRO A 211 0.90 -20.83 -0.43
C PRO A 211 -0.17 -19.97 0.26
N THR A 212 0.14 -18.68 0.42
CA THR A 212 -0.71 -17.62 0.94
C THR A 212 -1.87 -17.31 -0.03
N ALA A 213 -3.10 -17.27 0.49
CA ALA A 213 -4.27 -16.84 -0.27
C ALA A 213 -4.33 -15.29 -0.32
N ASN A 214 -4.33 -14.71 -1.53
CA ASN A 214 -4.65 -13.30 -1.73
C ASN A 214 -6.18 -13.12 -1.72
N ARG A 215 -6.75 -12.55 -0.65
CA ARG A 215 -8.16 -12.11 -0.63
C ARG A 215 -8.24 -10.63 -1.00
N TRP A 216 -8.95 -10.33 -2.08
CA TRP A 216 -9.25 -8.96 -2.53
C TRP A 216 -10.52 -8.47 -1.82
N ALA A 217 -10.43 -7.40 -1.03
CA ALA A 217 -11.52 -7.02 -0.14
C ALA A 217 -12.32 -5.76 -0.53
N MET A 218 -11.95 -4.98 -1.57
CA MET A 218 -12.52 -3.63 -1.75
C MET A 218 -12.91 -3.21 -3.17
N ALA A 219 -12.99 -4.17 -4.09
CA ALA A 219 -13.19 -3.85 -5.50
C ALA A 219 -14.67 -3.85 -5.91
#